data_AF-A0A0G4NYN6-F1
#
_entry.id   AF-A0A0G4NYN6-F1
#
_cell.length_a   1.000
_cell.length_b   1.000
_cell.length_c   1.000
_cell.angle_alpha   90.00
_cell.angle_beta   90.00
_cell.angle_gamma   90.00
#
_symmetry.space_group_name_H-M   'P 1'
#
loop_
_entity.id
_entity.type
_entity.pdbx_description
1 polymer ?
#
loop_
_entity_poly.entity_id
_entity_poly.type
_entity_poly.pdbx_seq_one_letter_code
_entity_poly.pdbx_strand_id
1 'polypeptide(L)'
;MASNTSLNAVYTAPQSTETFEHVISTTTGTLADKQAHLSALQSLVPKLQDQINVFLTERMEEDKKVQGQISAQEAKEEENYGEEVVEDDA
;
A
#
# COMPACT_ATOMS: atom_id res chain seq x y z
N MET A 1 -1.68 -17.85 31.55
CA MET A 1 -2.40 -16.66 31.01
C MET A 1 -2.07 -16.59 29.53
N ALA A 2 -3.06 -16.53 28.65
CA ALA A 2 -2.81 -16.31 27.23
C ALA A 2 -2.52 -14.82 27.00
N SER A 3 -1.47 -14.50 26.26
CA SER A 3 -1.12 -13.14 25.84
C SER A 3 -1.21 -13.06 24.32
N ASN A 4 -1.79 -11.98 23.80
CA ASN A 4 -1.80 -11.73 22.36
C ASN A 4 -0.66 -10.76 22.03
N THR A 5 0.20 -11.16 21.10
CA THR A 5 1.24 -10.29 20.53
C THR A 5 0.81 -9.93 19.12
N SER A 6 0.88 -8.64 18.77
CA SER A 6 0.54 -8.16 17.43
C SER A 6 1.82 -7.93 16.64
N LEU A 7 1.89 -8.52 15.44
CA LEU A 7 2.87 -8.19 14.41
C LEU A 7 2.20 -7.20 13.46
N ASN A 8 2.67 -5.95 13.45
CA ASN A 8 2.07 -4.90 12.65
C ASN A 8 3.10 -4.16 11.78
N ALA A 9 2.58 -3.58 10.69
CA ALA A 9 3.28 -2.62 9.86
C ALA A 9 2.29 -1.52 9.49
N VAL A 10 2.76 -0.27 9.51
CA VAL A 10 1.95 0.90 9.17
C VAL A 10 2.62 1.61 8.02
N TYR A 11 1.84 1.84 6.99
CA TYR A 11 2.24 2.65 5.85
C TYR A 11 1.47 3.97 5.88
N THR A 12 2.19 5.08 5.73
CA THR A 12 1.62 6.43 5.82
C THR A 12 2.07 7.25 4.62
N ALA A 13 1.12 7.93 3.99
CA ALA A 13 1.33 8.87 2.91
C ALA A 13 0.39 10.08 3.05
N PRO A 14 0.59 11.17 2.28
CA PRO A 14 -0.19 12.40 2.44
C PRO A 14 -1.72 12.22 2.35
N GLN A 15 -2.21 11.24 1.58
CA GLN A 15 -3.64 11.03 1.35
C GLN A 15 -4.15 9.64 1.77
N SER A 16 -3.28 8.77 2.29
CA SER A 16 -3.64 7.39 2.60
C SER A 16 -2.76 6.83 3.70
N THR A 17 -3.38 6.09 4.62
CA THR A 17 -2.72 5.29 5.65
C THR A 17 -3.27 3.88 5.56
N GLU A 18 -2.38 2.88 5.56
CA GLU A 18 -2.74 1.46 5.55
C GLU A 18 -2.05 0.76 6.72
N THR A 19 -2.79 -0.11 7.42
CA THR A 19 -2.27 -0.86 8.56
C THR A 19 -2.42 -2.35 8.32
N PHE A 20 -1.29 -3.05 8.36
CA PHE A 20 -1.23 -4.50 8.30
C PHE A 20 -1.07 -5.02 9.72
N GLU A 21 -1.92 -5.96 10.14
CA GLU A 21 -1.89 -6.52 11.48
C GLU A 21 -2.12 -8.04 11.46
N HIS A 22 -1.26 -8.76 12.18
CA HIS A 22 -1.39 -10.19 12.45
C HIS A 22 -1.31 -10.46 13.95
N VAL A 23 -2.38 -11.03 14.51
CA VAL A 23 -2.42 -11.40 15.93
C VAL A 23 -1.81 -12.79 16.12
N ILE A 24 -0.88 -12.88 17.07
CA ILE A 24 -0.23 -14.11 17.48
C ILE A 24 -0.68 -14.44 18.89
N SER A 25 -1.49 -15.50 19.00
CA SER A 25 -1.87 -16.04 20.30
C SER A 25 -0.68 -16.76 20.92
N THR A 26 -0.25 -16.29 22.09
CA THR A 26 0.83 -16.89 22.86
C THR A 26 0.32 -17.41 24.17
N THR A 27 0.62 -18.66 24.46
CA THR A 27 0.62 -19.18 25.82
C THR A 27 1.98 -18.84 26.44
N THR A 28 2.00 -18.49 27.73
CA THR A 28 3.26 -18.21 28.43
C THR A 28 3.47 -19.27 29.49
N GLY A 29 4.68 -19.84 29.55
CA GLY A 29 5.09 -20.71 30.66
C GLY A 29 6.00 -21.86 30.27
N THR A 30 5.87 -22.44 29.07
CA THR A 30 6.66 -23.62 28.68
C THR A 30 7.61 -23.34 27.51
N LEU A 31 8.60 -24.22 27.32
CA LEU A 31 9.49 -24.19 26.15
C LEU A 31 8.71 -24.40 24.84
N ALA A 32 7.71 -25.29 24.87
CA ALA A 32 6.85 -25.58 23.73
C ALA A 32 6.07 -24.33 23.30
N ASP A 33 5.57 -23.55 24.26
CA ASP A 33 4.86 -22.31 23.96
C ASP A 33 5.77 -21.28 23.28
N LYS A 34 7.03 -21.17 23.74
CA LYS A 34 8.02 -20.27 23.13
C LYS A 34 8.37 -20.71 21.71
N GLN A 35 8.52 -22.02 21.48
CA GLN A 35 8.75 -22.54 20.13
C GLN A 35 7.55 -22.28 19.21
N ALA A 36 6.32 -22.52 19.67
CA ALA A 36 5.11 -22.25 18.90
C ALA A 36 5.00 -20.76 18.52
N HIS A 37 5.30 -19.86 19.45
CA HIS A 37 5.33 -18.42 19.18
C HIS A 37 6.37 -18.04 18.11
N LEU A 38 7.60 -18.57 18.21
CA LEU A 38 8.65 -18.31 17.23
C LEU A 38 8.31 -18.89 15.85
N SER A 39 7.73 -20.08 15.79
CA SER A 39 7.26 -20.67 14.53
C SER A 39 6.13 -19.85 13.90
N ALA A 40 5.21 -19.31 14.71
CA ALA A 40 4.17 -18.41 14.23
C ALA A 40 4.77 -17.13 13.64
N LEU A 41 5.72 -16.49 14.34
CA LEU A 41 6.44 -15.31 13.84
C LEU A 41 7.17 -15.61 12.53
N GLN A 42 7.91 -16.70 12.46
CA GLN A 42 8.65 -17.11 11.26
C GLN A 42 7.74 -17.32 10.05
N SER A 43 6.49 -17.76 10.26
CA SER A 43 5.51 -17.90 9.17
C SER A 43 4.83 -16.58 8.80
N LEU A 44 4.55 -15.71 9.78
CA LEU A 44 3.77 -14.49 9.56
C LEU A 44 4.61 -13.34 8.99
N VAL A 45 5.89 -13.24 9.34
CA VAL A 45 6.78 -12.21 8.81
C VAL A 45 6.87 -12.21 7.28
N PRO A 46 7.16 -13.33 6.59
CA PRO A 46 7.20 -13.34 5.13
C PRO A 46 5.83 -13.04 4.51
N LYS A 47 4.73 -13.51 5.11
CA LYS A 47 3.38 -13.19 4.64
C LYS A 47 3.07 -11.70 4.72
N LEU A 48 3.45 -11.07 5.84
CA LEU A 48 3.31 -9.63 6.02
C LEU A 48 4.16 -8.87 4.99
N GLN A 49 5.38 -9.34 4.73
CA GLN A 49 6.24 -8.77 3.69
C GLN A 49 5.58 -8.88 2.30
N ASP A 50 5.02 -10.03 1.96
CA ASP A 50 4.32 -10.23 0.68
C ASP A 50 3.13 -9.28 0.54
N GLN A 51 2.32 -9.13 1.60
CA GLN A 51 1.20 -8.18 1.62
C GLN A 51 1.65 -6.74 1.38
N ILE A 52 2.73 -6.32 2.05
CA ILE A 52 3.30 -4.98 1.88
C ILE A 52 3.82 -4.80 0.45
N ASN A 53 4.52 -5.79 -0.10
CA ASN A 53 5.06 -5.72 -1.45
C ASN A 53 3.96 -5.60 -2.50
N VAL A 54 2.89 -6.39 -2.39
CA VAL A 54 1.73 -6.31 -3.27
C VAL A 54 1.10 -4.92 -3.18
N PHE A 55 0.76 -4.48 -1.97
CA PHE A 55 0.14 -3.17 -1.75
C PHE A 55 0.97 -2.01 -2.32
N LEU A 56 2.28 -1.97 -2.04
CA LEU A 56 3.14 -0.90 -2.55
C LEU A 56 3.30 -0.97 -4.07
N THR A 57 3.28 -2.16 -4.66
CA THR A 57 3.37 -2.32 -6.12
C THR A 57 2.11 -1.81 -6.81
N GLU A 58 0.94 -2.22 -6.34
CA GLU A 58 -0.36 -1.74 -6.86
C GLU A 58 -0.44 -0.21 -6.78
N ARG A 59 -0.04 0.34 -5.63
CA ARG A 59 -0.02 1.78 -5.42
C ARG A 59 0.92 2.53 -6.36
N MET A 60 2.13 2.00 -6.59
CA MET A 60 3.06 2.57 -7.57
C MET A 60 2.50 2.54 -9.00
N GLU A 61 1.74 1.50 -9.35
CA GLU A 61 1.09 1.42 -10.66
C GLU A 61 -0.05 2.43 -10.80
N GLU A 62 -0.84 2.63 -9.75
CA GLU A 62 -1.87 3.68 -9.68
C GLU A 62 -1.25 5.08 -9.83
N ASP A 63 -0.20 5.37 -9.06
CA ASP A 63 0.50 6.66 -9.10
C ASP A 63 1.07 6.95 -10.51
N LYS A 64 1.64 5.93 -11.19
CA LYS A 64 2.12 6.05 -12.58
C LYS A 64 0.99 6.33 -13.56
N LYS A 65 -0.17 5.70 -13.40
CA LYS A 65 -1.33 5.93 -14.27
C LYS A 65 -1.85 7.36 -14.12
N VAL A 66 -1.99 7.83 -12.88
CA VAL A 66 -2.43 9.21 -12.59
C VAL A 66 -1.43 10.22 -13.16
N GLN A 67 -0.13 10.00 -12.94
CA GLN A 67 0.90 10.88 -13.50
C GLN A 67 0.88 10.90 -15.03
N GLY A 68 0.76 9.73 -15.68
CA GLY A 68 0.67 9.66 -17.14
C GLY A 68 -0.57 10.32 -17.72
N GLN A 69 -1.71 10.26 -17.01
CA GLN A 69 -2.93 10.97 -17.41
C GLN A 69 -2.78 12.49 -17.30
N ILE A 70 -2.17 12.98 -16.22
CA ILE A 70 -1.89 14.41 -16.04
C ILE A 70 -1.00 14.92 -17.17
N SER A 71 0.10 14.23 -17.47
CA SER A 71 1.00 14.64 -18.55
C SER A 71 0.35 14.61 -19.93
N ALA A 72 -0.53 13.65 -20.21
CA ALA A 72 -1.27 13.61 -21.47
C ALA A 72 -2.30 14.74 -21.57
N GLN A 73 -2.92 15.11 -20.45
CA GLN A 73 -3.86 16.23 -20.38
C GLN A 73 -3.14 17.56 -20.58
N GLU A 74 -2.01 17.77 -19.90
CA GLU A 74 -1.17 18.97 -20.06
C GLU A 74 -0.68 19.13 -21.50
N ALA A 75 -0.19 18.07 -22.13
CA ALA A 75 0.24 18.11 -23.53
C ALA A 75 -0.91 18.49 -24.49
N LYS A 76 -2.12 17.98 -24.26
CA LYS A 76 -3.31 18.32 -25.05
C LYS A 76 -3.75 19.77 -24.85
N GLU A 77 -3.64 20.28 -23.62
CA GLU A 77 -3.94 21.67 -23.29
C GLU A 77 -2.91 22.64 -23.90
N GLU A 78 -1.63 22.26 -23.95
CA GLU A 78 -0.57 23.02 -24.63
C GLU A 78 -0.73 23.04 -26.16
N GLU A 79 -1.13 21.94 -26.80
CA GLU A 79 -1.39 21.89 -28.25
C GLU A 79 -2.54 22.83 -28.68
N ASN A 80 -3.51 23.06 -27.80
CA ASN A 80 -4.62 23.99 -28.04
C ASN A 80 -4.27 25.45 -27.68
N TYR A 81 -3.07 25.70 -27.16
CA TYR A 81 -2.61 27.03 -26.77
C TYR A 81 -2.03 27.78 -27.98
N GLY A 82 -2.89 28.26 -28.87
CA GLY A 82 -2.47 29.02 -30.06
C GLY A 82 -3.46 29.04 -31.22
N GLU A 83 -4.50 28.20 -31.19
CA GLU A 83 -5.67 28.37 -32.04
C GLU A 83 -6.67 29.26 -31.28
N GLU A 84 -6.82 30.51 -31.71
CA GLU A 84 -8.04 31.25 -31.43
C GLU A 84 -9.18 30.39 -32.00
N VAL A 85 -9.90 29.65 -31.15
CA VAL A 85 -11.18 29.04 -31.55
C VAL A 85 -12.14 30.20 -31.75
N VAL A 86 -12.01 30.85 -32.90
CA VAL A 86 -13.04 31.72 -33.45
C VAL A 86 -14.16 30.75 -33.78
N GLU A 87 -15.12 30.63 -32.88
CA GLU A 87 -16.42 30.07 -33.23
C GLU A 87 -17.00 30.99 -34.30
N ASP A 88 -16.72 30.67 -35.56
CA ASP A 88 -17.35 31.31 -36.70
C ASP A 88 -18.81 30.81 -36.81
N ASP A 89 -19.67 31.81 -37.00
CA ASP A 89 -21.04 31.81 -37.51
C ASP A 89 -22.22 31.41 -36.60
N ALA A 90 -23.06 32.40 -36.23
CA ALA A 90 -24.08 32.97 -37.13
C ALA A 90 -24.79 34.21 -36.56
#